data_AF-A0AAV0WAI1-F1
#
_entry.id   AF-A0AAV0WAI1-F1
#
_cell.length_a   1.000
_cell.length_b   1.000
_cell.length_c   1.000
_cell.angle_alpha   90.00
_cell.angle_beta   90.00
_cell.angle_gamma   90.00
#
_symmetry.space_group_name_H-M   'P 1'
#
loop_
_entity.id
_entity.type
_entity.pdbx_description
1 polymer ?
#
loop_
_entity_poly.entity_id
_entity_poly.type
_entity_poly.pdbx_seq_one_letter_code
_entity_poly.pdbx_strand_id
1 'polypeptide(L)'
;MTILQSKRLTPFGKYRVFNYFKRIEFQHRGSPHAHILLWLEEAPKDILGEEKEQAIEMIDSLVSVSASEASGNIKSEASGNA
;
A
#
# COMPACT_ATOMS: atom_id res chain seq x y z
N MET A 1 14.28 5.43 -9.55
CA MET A 1 12.94 5.24 -8.98
C MET A 1 12.37 6.61 -8.63
N THR A 2 12.30 7.51 -9.62
CA THR A 2 12.25 8.96 -9.38
C THR A 2 10.85 9.45 -9.02
N ILE A 3 9.81 8.79 -9.52
CA ILE A 3 8.42 9.20 -9.30
C ILE A 3 7.94 8.90 -7.87
N LEU A 4 8.28 7.72 -7.33
CA LEU A 4 7.87 7.30 -5.98
C LEU A 4 8.54 8.13 -4.87
N GLN A 5 9.74 8.64 -5.14
CA GLN A 5 10.49 9.51 -4.23
C GLN A 5 10.23 11.00 -4.51
N SER A 6 9.37 11.34 -5.48
CA SER A 6 9.08 12.73 -5.83
C SER A 6 8.25 13.42 -4.75
N LYS A 7 8.66 14.62 -4.32
CA LYS A 7 7.86 15.45 -3.39
C LYS A 7 6.58 16.02 -4.02
N ARG A 8 6.53 16.13 -5.35
CA ARG A 8 5.41 16.78 -6.06
C ARG A 8 4.49 15.78 -6.76
N LEU A 9 5.01 14.63 -7.18
CA LEU A 9 4.34 13.70 -8.09
C LEU A 9 4.30 12.28 -7.54
N THR A 10 4.52 12.10 -6.23
CA THR A 10 4.40 10.78 -5.61
C THR A 10 2.96 10.29 -5.70
N PRO A 11 2.73 9.03 -6.12
CA PRO A 11 1.38 8.45 -6.13
C PRO A 11 0.87 8.15 -4.71
N PHE A 12 1.75 8.15 -3.70
CA PHE A 12 1.42 7.86 -2.31
C PHE A 12 0.96 9.10 -1.51
N GLY A 13 0.62 10.22 -2.19
CA GLY A 13 0.18 11.45 -1.53
C GLY A 13 1.22 11.98 -0.55
N LYS A 14 0.84 12.21 0.71
CA LYS A 14 1.76 12.66 1.78
C LYS A 14 2.82 11.61 2.13
N TYR A 15 2.56 10.32 1.88
CA TYR A 15 3.43 9.20 2.25
C TYR A 15 4.54 8.95 1.22
N ARG A 16 5.36 9.97 0.95
CA ARG A 16 6.45 9.85 -0.04
C ARG A 16 7.42 8.73 0.33
N VAL A 17 7.88 7.96 -0.66
CA VAL A 17 8.93 6.96 -0.44
C VAL A 17 10.26 7.68 -0.20
N PHE A 18 10.91 7.46 0.94
CA PHE A 18 12.26 7.98 1.19
C PHE A 18 13.33 6.89 1.05
N ASN A 19 12.97 5.62 1.29
CA ASN A 19 13.87 4.49 1.08
C ASN A 19 13.12 3.28 0.52
N TYR A 20 13.83 2.37 -0.13
CA TYR A 20 13.23 1.16 -0.69
C TYR A 20 14.23 0.02 -0.81
N PHE A 21 13.69 -1.20 -0.81
CA PHE A 21 14.40 -2.39 -1.20
C PHE A 21 13.60 -3.09 -2.29
N LYS A 22 14.27 -3.58 -3.33
CA LYS A 22 13.62 -4.37 -4.38
C LYS A 22 14.49 -5.56 -4.76
N ARG A 23 13.85 -6.70 -4.98
CA ARG A 23 14.48 -7.92 -5.49
C ARG A 23 13.62 -8.49 -6.62
N ILE A 24 14.27 -8.92 -7.68
CA ILE A 24 13.61 -9.65 -8.78
C ILE A 24 13.92 -11.13 -8.63
N GLU A 25 12.89 -11.95 -8.65
CA GLU A 25 12.98 -13.41 -8.65
C GLU A 25 12.27 -13.96 -9.88
N PHE A 26 12.82 -15.00 -10.49
CA PHE A 26 12.19 -15.65 -11.64
C PHE A 26 11.36 -16.85 -11.13
N GLN A 27 10.05 -16.81 -11.38
CA GLN A 27 9.18 -17.94 -11.06
C GLN A 27 9.51 -19.14 -11.95
N HIS A 28 9.01 -20.34 -11.62
CA HIS A 28 9.29 -21.60 -12.35
C HIS A 28 8.89 -21.56 -13.86
N ARG A 29 8.20 -20.51 -14.32
CA ARG A 29 7.87 -20.28 -15.73
C ARG A 29 8.61 -19.10 -16.37
N GLY A 30 9.69 -18.63 -15.74
CA GLY A 30 10.57 -17.60 -16.28
C GLY A 30 10.02 -16.17 -16.25
N SER A 31 8.81 -15.94 -15.73
CA SER A 31 8.31 -14.57 -15.54
C SER A 31 9.02 -13.92 -14.34
N PRO A 32 9.50 -12.66 -14.49
CA PRO A 32 10.08 -11.92 -13.40
C PRO A 32 8.99 -11.51 -12.41
N HIS A 33 9.23 -11.77 -11.13
CA HIS A 33 8.41 -11.36 -10.00
C HIS A 33 9.19 -10.38 -9.14
N ALA A 34 8.61 -9.21 -8.87
CA ALA A 34 9.25 -8.18 -8.08
C ALA A 34 8.74 -8.22 -6.64
N HIS A 35 9.65 -8.45 -5.70
CA HIS A 35 9.40 -8.22 -4.27
C HIS A 35 9.92 -6.83 -3.91
N ILE A 36 9.05 -5.98 -3.36
CA ILE A 36 9.36 -4.58 -3.09
C ILE A 36 8.97 -4.23 -1.64
N LEU A 37 9.88 -3.58 -0.93
CA LEU A 37 9.64 -2.94 0.36
C LEU A 37 9.84 -1.44 0.21
N LEU A 38 8.92 -0.64 0.73
CA LEU A 38 8.94 0.82 0.67
C LEU A 38 8.92 1.39 2.08
N TRP A 39 9.79 2.36 2.36
CA TRP A 39 9.75 3.14 3.58
C TRP A 39 9.16 4.51 3.26
N LEU A 40 8.08 4.83 3.96
CA LEU A 40 7.22 5.97 3.67
C LEU A 40 7.42 7.07 4.72
N GLU A 41 7.51 8.31 4.28
CA GLU A 41 7.46 9.46 5.17
C GLU A 41 6.08 9.55 5.83
N GLU A 42 6.04 10.11 7.04
CA GLU A 42 4.78 10.33 7.79
C GLU A 42 3.99 9.03 8.09
N ALA A 43 4.63 7.86 7.96
CA ALA A 43 4.03 6.61 8.41
C ALA A 43 3.95 6.58 9.96
N PRO A 44 2.86 6.06 10.53
CA PRO A 44 2.73 5.88 11.97
C PRO A 44 3.81 4.91 12.47
N LYS A 45 4.36 5.21 13.63
CA LYS A 45 5.44 4.45 14.28
C LYS A 45 4.88 3.41 15.23
N ASP A 46 3.82 3.75 15.97
CA ASP A 46 3.16 2.85 16.92
C ASP A 46 1.83 2.32 16.35
N ILE A 47 1.97 1.42 15.38
CA ILE A 47 0.83 0.90 14.58
C ILE A 47 -0.14 0.02 15.38
N LEU A 48 0.23 -0.43 16.58
CA LEU A 48 -0.62 -1.27 17.45
C LEU A 48 -1.05 -0.56 18.74
N GLY A 49 -0.50 0.62 19.04
CA GLY A 49 -0.82 1.44 20.21
C GLY A 49 -1.52 2.73 19.82
N GLU A 50 -0.93 3.87 20.18
CA GLU A 50 -1.58 5.19 20.12
C GLU A 50 -1.87 5.69 18.70
N GLU A 51 -1.16 5.17 17.69
CA GLU A 51 -1.33 5.58 16.28
C GLU A 51 -2.10 4.54 15.46
N LYS A 52 -2.79 3.61 16.11
CA LYS A 52 -3.53 2.52 15.45
C LYS A 52 -4.58 3.05 14.45
N GLU A 53 -5.39 4.02 14.83
CA GLU A 53 -6.42 4.59 13.95
C GLU A 53 -5.78 5.26 12.72
N GLN A 54 -4.67 5.96 12.90
CA GLN A 54 -3.91 6.57 11.80
C GLN A 54 -3.30 5.52 10.88
N ALA A 55 -2.88 4.37 11.43
CA ALA A 55 -2.39 3.24 10.65
C ALA A 55 -3.50 2.61 9.80
N ILE A 56 -4.71 2.47 10.34
CA ILE A 56 -5.87 1.98 9.60
C ILE A 56 -6.20 2.95 8.45
N GLU A 57 -6.32 4.25 8.73
CA GLU A 57 -6.59 5.26 7.70
C GLU A 57 -5.52 5.27 6.60
N MET A 58 -4.24 5.15 6.98
CA MET A 58 -3.15 5.05 6.02
C MET A 58 -3.30 3.82 5.12
N ILE A 59 -3.58 2.65 5.71
CA ILE A 59 -3.78 1.39 4.96
C ILE A 59 -4.95 1.53 3.99
N ASP A 60 -6.09 2.01 4.46
CA ASP A 60 -7.29 2.17 3.61
C ASP A 60 -7.04 3.16 2.45
N SER A 61 -6.24 4.21 2.68
CA SER A 61 -5.91 5.19 1.64
C SER A 61 -4.92 4.66 0.59
N LEU A 62 -3.98 3.80 0.98
CA LEU A 62 -2.90 3.32 0.11
C LEU A 62 -3.19 1.95 -0.51
N VAL A 63 -3.99 1.14 0.16
CA VAL A 63 -4.32 -0.24 -0.19
C VAL A 63 -5.84 -0.31 -0.36
N SER A 64 -6.30 -0.03 -1.56
CA SER A 64 -7.69 -0.22 -1.93
C SER A 64 -7.80 -1.05 -3.20
N VAL A 65 -8.92 -1.75 -3.32
CA VAL A 65 -9.33 -2.44 -4.53
C VAL A 65 -10.73 -1.95 -4.87
N SER A 66 -11.01 -1.66 -6.13
CA SER A 66 -12.38 -1.33 -6.50
C SER A 66 -13.25 -2.58 -6.35
N ALA A 67 -14.50 -2.41 -5.92
CA ALA A 67 -15.45 -3.52 -5.82
C ALA A 67 -15.65 -4.23 -7.17
N SER A 68 -15.53 -3.48 -8.28
CA SER A 68 -15.57 -4.02 -9.64
C SER A 68 -14.34 -4.85 -10.03
N GLU A 69 -13.18 -4.61 -9.40
CA GLU A 69 -11.93 -5.35 -9.64
C GLU A 69 -11.72 -6.48 -8.63
N ALA A 70 -12.50 -6.51 -7.55
CA ALA A 70 -12.50 -7.64 -6.62
C ALA A 70 -13.01 -8.89 -7.34
N SER A 71 -12.32 -10.02 -7.16
CA SER A 71 -12.53 -11.27 -7.90
C SER A 71 -13.86 -11.99 -7.64
N GLY A 72 -14.87 -11.30 -7.08
CA GLY A 72 -16.14 -11.88 -6.63
C GLY A 72 -16.01 -12.81 -5.41
N ASN A 73 -14.77 -13.15 -5.01
CA ASN A 73 -14.46 -14.02 -3.88
C ASN A 73 -14.38 -13.28 -2.53
N ILE A 74 -14.50 -11.95 -2.56
CA ILE A 74 -14.51 -11.10 -1.36
C ILE A 74 -15.93 -10.57 -1.23
N LYS A 75 -16.71 -11.09 -0.27
CA LYS A 75 -17.98 -10.44 0.09
C LYS A 75 -17.62 -9.12 0.76
N SER A 76 -17.79 -8.00 0.07
CA SER A 76 -17.72 -6.69 0.69
C SER A 76 -18.85 -6.59 1.71
N GLU A 77 -18.54 -6.57 3.01
CA GLU A 77 -19.50 -6.20 4.04
C GLU A 77 -19.74 -4.68 3.95
N ALA A 78 -20.45 -4.25 2.92
CA ALA A 78 -20.90 -2.89 2.79
C ALA A 78 -22.05 -2.68 3.79
N SER A 79 -21.70 -2.04 4.92
CA SER A 79 -22.56 -1.14 5.70
C SER A 79 -24.02 -1.55 5.87
N GLY A 80 -24.28 -2.42 6.85
CA GLY A 80 -25.54 -2.46 7.56
C GLY A 80 -25.46 -1.56 8.79
N ASN A 81 -25.89 -0.31 8.67
CA ASN A 81 -26.46 0.49 9.76
C ASN A 81 -27.12 1.73 9.13
N ALA A 82 -28.39 1.55 8.80
CA ALA A 82 -29.38 2.62 8.70
C ALA A 82 -30.22 2.59 9.99
#